data_AF-A0AAQ3T9V1-F1
#
_entry.id   AF-A0AAQ3T9V1-F1
#
_cell.length_a   1.000
_cell.length_b   1.000
_cell.length_c   1.000
_cell.angle_alpha   90.00
_cell.angle_beta   90.00
_cell.angle_gamma   90.00
#
_symmetry.space_group_name_H-M   'P 1'
#
loop_
_entity.id
_entity.type
_entity.pdbx_description
1 polymer ?
#
loop_
_entity_poly.entity_id
_entity_poly.type
_entity_poly.pdbx_seq_one_letter_code
_entity_poly.pdbx_strand_id
1 'polypeptide(L)'
;MPQSGRASAAAPLDCRRSGYPTVLRLISSSHASQFTDGCREGYLSAFEENISPTHICKRLLPASPLPFPPHINHENSFHLIGLRALSILGVGASGLLSFATIASASDEAEHGLEAPSYPWPHAGILSSYDHASIRRGHQVYQQVCASCHSMSLISYRDLVGVAYTEEETKAMAAEIEVVDGPNDEGEMFTRPGKLSDRFPQPYANEQAARYANGGAYPPDLSLITKARHNGQNYVFALLTGYRDPPAGVSIREGLHYNPYFPGGAIAMPKMLMDGAVEYEDGTPATEAQMGKDVVSFLSWAAEPEMEERKLMGVKWIFLLSLALLQAAYYRRMKWSIFKSRKLVLDVVN
;
A
#
# COMPACT_ATOMS: atom_id res chain seq x y z
N MET A 1 -55.40 25.99 56.41
CA MET A 1 -54.50 25.80 57.57
C MET A 1 -54.56 24.33 57.97
N PRO A 2 -53.52 23.71 58.55
CA PRO A 2 -52.05 23.86 58.43
C PRO A 2 -51.44 22.60 57.70
N GLN A 3 -50.14 22.41 57.45
CA GLN A 3 -48.99 23.32 57.32
C GLN A 3 -47.91 22.73 56.37
N SER A 4 -46.90 23.56 56.09
CA SER A 4 -45.65 23.39 55.35
C SER A 4 -44.58 22.46 55.98
N GLY A 5 -43.70 21.90 55.13
CA GLY A 5 -42.38 21.38 55.51
C GLY A 5 -41.39 21.49 54.33
N ARG A 6 -40.21 22.10 54.53
CA ARG A 6 -39.25 22.46 53.46
C ARG A 6 -37.83 22.09 53.87
N ALA A 7 -37.13 21.29 53.06
CA ALA A 7 -35.67 21.10 53.07
C ALA A 7 -35.32 20.30 51.79
N SER A 8 -34.14 20.37 51.18
CA SER A 8 -33.00 21.29 51.10
C SER A 8 -32.02 20.56 50.16
N ALA A 9 -31.33 21.24 49.25
CA ALA A 9 -30.48 20.59 48.26
C ALA A 9 -29.13 20.13 48.84
N ALA A 10 -28.54 19.09 48.24
CA ALA A 10 -27.12 18.77 48.34
C ALA A 10 -26.63 18.10 47.04
N ALA A 11 -25.50 18.55 46.52
CA ALA A 11 -24.76 17.96 45.41
C ALA A 11 -23.41 17.42 45.90
N PRO A 12 -22.75 16.55 45.13
CA PRO A 12 -21.29 16.63 44.97
C PRO A 12 -20.91 16.58 43.47
N LEU A 13 -20.24 17.60 42.92
CA LEU A 13 -18.79 17.87 42.92
C LEU A 13 -18.10 17.40 41.61
N ASP A 14 -17.67 18.39 40.82
CA ASP A 14 -16.75 18.29 39.68
C ASP A 14 -15.32 17.96 40.16
N CYS A 15 -14.56 17.21 39.35
CA CYS A 15 -13.11 17.12 39.50
C CYS A 15 -12.41 16.77 38.16
N ARG A 16 -12.02 17.81 37.42
CA ARG A 16 -11.00 17.72 36.34
C ARG A 16 -9.58 17.50 36.89
N ARG A 17 -8.74 16.90 36.03
CA ARG A 17 -7.26 17.01 35.88
C ARG A 17 -6.31 16.22 36.81
N SER A 18 -5.22 15.77 36.15
CA SER A 18 -3.86 15.47 36.68
C SER A 18 -3.72 14.17 37.50
N GLY A 19 -2.69 13.34 37.31
CA GLY A 19 -1.55 13.39 36.39
C GLY A 19 -0.68 12.12 36.46
N TYR A 20 0.35 12.03 35.61
CA TYR A 20 1.27 10.88 35.55
C TYR A 20 2.16 10.73 36.80
N PRO A 21 2.51 9.49 37.21
CA PRO A 21 3.69 9.22 38.02
C PRO A 21 4.81 8.57 37.19
N THR A 22 5.90 9.31 36.98
CA THR A 22 7.20 8.74 36.60
C THR A 22 7.85 8.13 37.84
N VAL A 23 8.33 6.89 37.77
CA VAL A 23 9.10 6.26 38.84
C VAL A 23 10.58 6.16 38.44
N LEU A 24 11.38 7.12 38.91
CA LEU A 24 12.83 6.97 38.96
C LEU A 24 13.22 6.16 40.19
N ARG A 25 14.12 5.18 40.05
CA ARG A 25 14.89 4.62 41.17
C ARG A 25 16.39 4.77 40.91
N LEU A 26 17.04 5.59 41.72
CA LEU A 26 18.49 5.69 41.84
C LEU A 26 18.98 4.68 42.89
N ILE A 27 19.97 3.84 42.58
CA ILE A 27 20.91 3.29 43.58
C ILE A 27 22.34 3.27 43.00
N SER A 28 23.20 4.05 43.68
CA SER A 28 24.64 3.93 43.92
C SER A 28 25.64 3.62 42.78
N SER A 29 26.67 4.47 42.73
CA SER A 29 27.96 4.29 42.05
C SER A 29 28.97 3.52 42.90
N SER A 30 29.98 2.91 42.26
CA SER A 30 31.41 3.02 42.63
C SER A 30 32.37 2.22 41.71
N HIS A 31 33.59 2.74 41.56
CA HIS A 31 34.84 2.10 41.10
C HIS A 31 35.06 1.79 39.60
N ALA A 32 35.60 2.81 38.91
CA ALA A 32 36.98 2.86 38.40
C ALA A 32 37.56 1.76 37.45
N SER A 33 37.60 2.13 36.15
CA SER A 33 38.80 2.22 35.28
C SER A 33 39.74 1.03 34.98
N GLN A 34 40.20 0.99 33.70
CA GLN A 34 41.26 0.16 33.10
C GLN A 34 40.84 -1.31 32.86
N PHE A 35 40.89 -1.88 31.65
CA PHE A 35 42.05 -2.01 30.76
C PHE A 35 41.66 -2.16 29.27
N THR A 36 42.63 -2.08 28.37
CA THR A 36 42.50 -2.40 26.93
C THR A 36 42.78 -3.88 26.63
N ASP A 37 42.62 -4.26 25.36
CA ASP A 37 42.91 -5.58 24.77
C ASP A 37 41.93 -6.70 25.17
N GLY A 38 41.65 -7.71 24.33
CA GLY A 38 42.14 -7.98 22.98
C GLY A 38 42.23 -9.49 22.75
N CYS A 39 41.37 -10.01 21.86
CA CYS A 39 41.29 -11.43 21.44
C CYS A 39 40.92 -12.47 22.52
N ARG A 40 39.90 -13.31 22.21
CA ARG A 40 39.98 -14.79 22.07
C ARG A 40 38.62 -15.46 22.40
N GLU A 41 38.24 -16.45 21.58
CA GLU A 41 37.23 -17.53 21.78
C GLU A 41 35.89 -17.19 22.51
N GLY A 42 34.69 -17.43 21.98
CA GLY A 42 34.28 -18.28 20.87
C GLY A 42 33.97 -19.71 21.30
N TYR A 43 32.73 -19.98 21.78
CA TYR A 43 32.00 -21.23 21.46
C TYR A 43 30.53 -21.29 21.95
N LEU A 44 29.67 -21.89 21.11
CA LEU A 44 28.48 -22.74 21.37
C LEU A 44 27.37 -22.24 22.33
N SER A 45 26.11 -22.30 21.93
CA SER A 45 25.42 -23.59 21.74
C SER A 45 24.29 -23.59 20.69
N ALA A 46 24.21 -24.67 19.93
CA ALA A 46 23.02 -25.12 19.22
C ALA A 46 22.89 -26.63 19.48
N PHE A 47 21.73 -27.05 20.00
CA PHE A 47 21.44 -28.44 20.34
C PHE A 47 21.27 -29.30 19.07
N GLU A 48 21.92 -30.47 19.07
CA GLU A 48 21.28 -31.81 19.11
C GLU A 48 19.96 -32.02 18.32
N GLU A 49 19.76 -33.13 17.60
CA GLU A 49 20.62 -34.30 17.34
C GLU A 49 20.04 -35.16 16.18
N ASN A 50 20.82 -36.18 15.75
CA ASN A 50 20.40 -37.56 15.44
C ASN A 50 20.52 -38.18 14.02
N ILE A 51 21.21 -39.34 14.04
CA ILE A 51 21.16 -40.52 13.14
C ILE A 51 22.15 -40.62 11.94
N SER A 52 23.36 -41.09 12.32
CA SER A 52 24.03 -42.33 11.84
C SER A 52 24.88 -42.35 10.54
N PRO A 53 26.12 -42.92 10.54
CA PRO A 53 27.06 -42.87 9.42
C PRO A 53 27.34 -44.22 8.74
N THR A 54 27.77 -44.20 7.46
CA THR A 54 28.61 -45.28 6.89
C THR A 54 29.57 -44.78 5.79
N HIS A 55 30.68 -45.50 5.63
CA HIS A 55 31.69 -45.45 4.56
C HIS A 55 32.64 -44.24 4.42
N ILE A 56 33.71 -44.35 5.20
CA ILE A 56 35.07 -43.91 4.87
C ILE A 56 35.49 -44.42 3.48
N CYS A 57 35.93 -43.53 2.58
CA CYS A 57 37.06 -43.84 1.71
C CYS A 57 37.83 -42.58 1.28
N LYS A 58 39.11 -42.49 1.62
CA LYS A 58 40.02 -41.42 1.17
C LYS A 58 40.45 -41.66 -0.28
N ARG A 59 40.37 -40.65 -1.14
CA ARG A 59 41.34 -40.45 -2.22
C ARG A 59 41.65 -38.97 -2.39
N LEU A 60 42.93 -38.63 -2.24
CA LEU A 60 43.50 -37.30 -2.43
C LEU A 60 44.16 -37.21 -3.82
N LEU A 61 44.42 -35.96 -4.22
CA LEU A 61 45.30 -35.50 -5.32
C LEU A 61 44.68 -35.46 -6.74
N PRO A 62 45.13 -34.52 -7.60
CA PRO A 62 45.63 -33.17 -7.29
C PRO A 62 45.02 -32.06 -8.18
N ALA A 63 45.26 -30.80 -7.81
CA ALA A 63 44.87 -29.64 -8.61
C ALA A 63 45.72 -29.47 -9.88
N SER A 64 45.09 -29.05 -10.97
CA SER A 64 45.71 -28.74 -12.27
C SER A 64 45.92 -27.22 -12.46
N PRO A 65 47.06 -26.77 -13.02
CA PRO A 65 47.39 -25.34 -13.12
C PRO A 65 46.78 -24.65 -14.35
N LEU A 66 46.59 -23.33 -14.24
CA LEU A 66 46.14 -22.45 -15.33
C LEU A 66 47.29 -22.12 -16.31
N PRO A 67 47.05 -22.04 -17.63
CA PRO A 67 48.05 -21.60 -18.60
C PRO A 67 48.00 -20.07 -18.85
N PHE A 68 49.18 -19.44 -18.88
CA PHE A 68 49.40 -18.10 -19.45
C PHE A 68 49.67 -18.19 -20.97
N PRO A 69 49.39 -17.13 -21.76
CA PRO A 69 49.46 -17.19 -23.22
C PRO A 69 50.89 -16.99 -23.78
N PRO A 70 51.23 -17.61 -24.94
CA PRO A 70 52.47 -17.32 -25.64
C PRO A 70 52.33 -16.11 -26.59
N HIS A 71 53.39 -15.29 -26.66
CA HIS A 71 53.62 -14.34 -27.75
C HIS A 71 53.88 -15.09 -29.06
N ILE A 72 53.21 -14.71 -30.15
CA ILE A 72 53.60 -15.08 -31.52
C ILE A 72 53.51 -13.82 -32.40
N ASN A 73 54.59 -13.55 -33.14
CA ASN A 73 54.71 -12.39 -34.01
C ASN A 73 53.98 -12.61 -35.35
N HIS A 74 53.48 -11.52 -35.93
CA HIS A 74 52.92 -11.50 -37.27
C HIS A 74 54.00 -11.72 -38.34
N GLU A 75 53.82 -12.71 -39.21
CA GLU A 75 54.30 -12.63 -40.60
C GLU A 75 53.15 -12.90 -41.57
N ASN A 76 53.16 -12.16 -42.67
CA ASN A 76 52.10 -12.17 -43.68
C ASN A 76 52.22 -13.40 -44.59
N SER A 77 51.10 -13.99 -45.01
CA SER A 77 50.91 -14.42 -46.41
C SER A 77 49.49 -14.87 -46.78
N PHE A 78 48.93 -14.15 -47.76
CA PHE A 78 48.12 -14.65 -48.88
C PHE A 78 46.83 -15.47 -48.68
N HIS A 79 45.72 -14.75 -48.88
CA HIS A 79 44.73 -14.97 -49.96
C HIS A 79 43.76 -16.18 -49.98
N LEU A 80 42.48 -15.80 -50.14
CA LEU A 80 41.49 -16.43 -51.04
C LEU A 80 40.70 -17.68 -50.57
N ILE A 81 39.83 -17.51 -49.57
CA ILE A 81 38.59 -18.30 -49.46
C ILE A 81 37.39 -17.36 -49.31
N GLY A 82 36.81 -16.94 -50.43
CA GLY A 82 35.61 -16.10 -50.48
C GLY A 82 34.30 -16.88 -50.62
N LEU A 83 33.18 -16.22 -50.28
CA LEU A 83 31.80 -16.55 -50.69
C LEU A 83 31.04 -17.75 -50.04
N ARG A 84 31.49 -18.34 -48.93
CA ARG A 84 30.66 -19.32 -48.16
C ARG A 84 30.25 -18.92 -46.74
N ALA A 85 30.80 -17.83 -46.19
CA ALA A 85 30.53 -17.41 -44.80
C ALA A 85 29.33 -16.46 -44.61
N LEU A 86 28.79 -15.85 -45.68
CA LEU A 86 27.83 -14.75 -45.55
C LEU A 86 26.37 -15.17 -45.32
N SER A 87 26.00 -16.41 -45.65
CA SER A 87 24.61 -16.89 -45.51
C SER A 87 24.23 -17.29 -44.08
N ILE A 88 25.21 -17.56 -43.21
CA ILE A 88 24.97 -17.99 -41.82
C ILE A 88 24.75 -16.77 -40.90
N LEU A 89 25.39 -15.64 -41.19
CA LEU A 89 25.23 -14.39 -40.43
C LEU A 89 23.85 -13.73 -40.65
N GLY A 90 23.24 -13.88 -41.83
CA GLY A 90 21.89 -13.36 -42.10
C GLY A 90 20.82 -14.02 -41.24
N VAL A 91 20.81 -15.36 -41.18
CA VAL A 91 19.84 -16.12 -40.37
C VAL A 91 20.08 -15.89 -38.88
N GLY A 92 21.34 -15.81 -38.44
CA GLY A 92 21.70 -15.49 -37.06
C GLY A 92 21.20 -14.12 -36.61
N ALA A 93 21.43 -13.06 -37.40
CA ALA A 93 21.01 -11.70 -37.07
C ALA A 93 19.47 -11.55 -37.06
N SER A 94 18.77 -12.08 -38.07
CA SER A 94 17.30 -12.05 -38.11
C SER A 94 16.67 -12.86 -36.97
N GLY A 95 17.25 -14.02 -36.62
CA GLY A 95 16.81 -14.81 -35.48
C GLY A 95 16.98 -14.07 -34.15
N LEU A 96 18.19 -13.54 -33.88
CA LEU A 96 18.47 -12.82 -32.63
C LEU A 96 17.57 -11.59 -32.46
N LEU A 97 17.34 -10.83 -33.53
CA LEU A 97 16.43 -9.68 -33.51
C LEU A 97 14.97 -10.09 -33.28
N SER A 98 14.50 -11.17 -33.92
CA SER A 98 13.13 -11.67 -33.71
C SER A 98 12.89 -12.16 -32.28
N PHE A 99 13.85 -12.89 -31.69
CA PHE A 99 13.77 -13.32 -30.28
C PHE A 99 13.82 -12.14 -29.31
N ALA A 100 14.66 -11.13 -29.56
CA ALA A 100 14.70 -9.92 -28.75
C ALA A 100 13.36 -9.14 -28.79
N THR A 101 12.75 -8.99 -29.97
CA THR A 101 11.45 -8.29 -30.08
C THR A 101 10.30 -9.01 -29.39
N ILE A 102 10.30 -10.35 -29.39
CA ILE A 102 9.28 -11.13 -28.69
C ILE A 102 9.45 -11.01 -27.17
N ALA A 103 10.69 -11.07 -26.67
CA ALA A 103 10.98 -10.93 -25.24
C ALA A 103 10.55 -9.56 -24.68
N SER A 104 10.85 -8.46 -25.39
CA SER A 104 10.38 -7.13 -24.98
C SER A 104 8.86 -6.98 -25.07
N ALA A 105 8.22 -7.54 -26.10
CA ALA A 105 6.76 -7.47 -26.25
C ALA A 105 6.00 -8.24 -25.16
N SER A 106 6.56 -9.35 -24.63
CA SER A 106 6.01 -10.00 -23.44
C SER A 106 6.19 -9.16 -22.18
N ASP A 107 7.36 -8.54 -21.98
CA ASP A 107 7.69 -7.86 -20.72
C ASP A 107 6.77 -6.65 -20.45
N GLU A 108 6.49 -5.85 -21.49
CA GLU A 108 5.56 -4.71 -21.42
C GLU A 108 4.11 -5.15 -21.11
N ALA A 109 3.68 -6.28 -21.66
CA ALA A 109 2.32 -6.81 -21.44
C ALA A 109 2.16 -7.41 -20.03
N GLU A 110 3.17 -8.13 -19.53
CA GLU A 110 3.17 -8.72 -18.19
C GLU A 110 3.21 -7.65 -17.09
N HIS A 111 3.99 -6.58 -17.26
CA HIS A 111 4.00 -5.45 -16.30
C HIS A 111 2.72 -4.60 -16.36
N GLY A 112 2.13 -4.47 -17.55
CA GLY A 112 1.00 -3.57 -17.80
C GLY A 112 1.46 -2.12 -18.00
N LEU A 113 0.66 -1.35 -18.75
CA LEU A 113 0.94 0.06 -19.03
C LEU A 113 0.92 0.90 -17.74
N GLU A 114 1.91 1.76 -17.56
CA GLU A 114 1.94 2.67 -16.41
C GLU A 114 0.76 3.67 -16.46
N ALA A 115 0.00 3.76 -15.37
CA ALA A 115 -1.07 4.74 -15.24
C ALA A 115 -0.50 6.16 -15.11
N PRO A 116 -0.99 7.16 -15.86
CA PRO A 116 -0.50 8.53 -15.76
C PRO A 116 -0.91 9.17 -14.42
N SER A 117 -0.16 10.19 -13.99
CA SER A 117 -0.47 10.94 -12.77
C SER A 117 -1.61 11.94 -12.99
N TYR A 118 -2.79 11.64 -12.45
CA TYR A 118 -3.94 12.53 -12.52
C TYR A 118 -3.92 13.60 -11.41
N PRO A 119 -4.39 14.84 -11.67
CA PRO A 119 -4.40 15.92 -10.68
C PRO A 119 -5.60 15.78 -9.72
N TRP A 120 -5.54 14.81 -8.81
CA TRP A 120 -6.57 14.59 -7.78
C TRP A 120 -6.74 15.82 -6.86
N PRO A 121 -7.97 16.17 -6.44
CA PRO A 121 -8.20 17.35 -5.60
C PRO A 121 -7.42 17.26 -4.28
N HIS A 122 -7.38 16.06 -3.68
CA HIS A 122 -6.64 15.72 -2.45
C HIS A 122 -5.13 15.47 -2.64
N ALA A 123 -4.53 15.70 -3.80
CA ALA A 123 -3.10 15.44 -4.02
C ALA A 123 -2.17 16.39 -3.23
N GLY A 124 -2.59 17.63 -2.96
CA GLY A 124 -1.76 18.66 -2.32
C GLY A 124 -1.54 18.45 -0.81
N ILE A 125 -0.44 19.00 -0.27
CA ILE A 125 -0.06 18.93 1.16
C ILE A 125 -1.13 19.54 2.08
N LEU A 126 -1.86 20.55 1.58
CA LEU A 126 -2.95 21.25 2.28
C LEU A 126 -4.34 20.96 1.68
N SER A 127 -4.46 19.97 0.80
CA SER A 127 -5.75 19.58 0.21
C SER A 127 -6.45 18.50 1.04
N SER A 128 -7.73 18.71 1.33
CA SER A 128 -8.69 17.73 1.84
C SER A 128 -9.25 16.85 0.72
N TYR A 129 -10.10 15.87 1.04
CA TYR A 129 -10.96 15.22 0.07
C TYR A 129 -12.07 16.17 -0.43
N ASP A 130 -12.62 15.82 -1.58
CA ASP A 130 -13.89 16.35 -2.07
C ASP A 130 -15.02 15.45 -1.56
N HIS A 131 -15.68 15.86 -0.47
CA HIS A 131 -16.73 15.07 0.19
C HIS A 131 -17.96 14.83 -0.70
N ALA A 132 -18.25 15.72 -1.66
CA ALA A 132 -19.32 15.49 -2.64
C ALA A 132 -18.91 14.43 -3.69
N SER A 133 -17.62 14.37 -4.04
CA SER A 133 -17.04 13.26 -4.82
C SER A 133 -17.04 11.94 -4.04
N ILE A 134 -16.77 11.94 -2.72
CA ILE A 134 -16.90 10.75 -1.86
C ILE A 134 -18.36 10.25 -1.84
N ARG A 135 -19.35 11.13 -1.63
CA ARG A 135 -20.78 10.75 -1.57
C ARG A 135 -21.24 10.09 -2.89
N ARG A 136 -20.96 10.73 -4.02
CA ARG A 136 -21.22 10.17 -5.36
C ARG A 136 -20.44 8.88 -5.62
N GLY A 137 -19.21 8.77 -5.13
CA GLY A 137 -18.40 7.56 -5.25
C GLY A 137 -18.94 6.38 -4.45
N HIS A 138 -19.48 6.63 -3.27
CA HIS A 138 -20.21 5.65 -2.48
C HIS A 138 -21.46 5.18 -3.22
N GLN A 139 -22.23 6.08 -3.82
CA GLN A 139 -23.39 5.73 -4.66
C GLN A 139 -22.99 4.80 -5.83
N VAL A 140 -21.93 5.12 -6.57
CA VAL A 140 -21.41 4.25 -7.65
C VAL A 140 -20.96 2.89 -7.10
N TYR A 141 -20.28 2.86 -5.95
CA TYR A 141 -19.91 1.59 -5.31
C TYR A 141 -21.14 0.76 -4.98
N GLN A 142 -22.16 1.33 -4.34
CA GLN A 142 -23.37 0.61 -3.92
C GLN A 142 -24.20 0.11 -5.10
N GLN A 143 -24.33 0.89 -6.18
CA GLN A 143 -25.14 0.53 -7.35
C GLN A 143 -24.43 -0.39 -8.35
N VAL A 144 -23.10 -0.30 -8.48
CA VAL A 144 -22.33 -1.03 -9.50
C VAL A 144 -21.43 -2.11 -8.88
N CYS A 145 -20.59 -1.73 -7.91
CA CYS A 145 -19.48 -2.57 -7.43
C CYS A 145 -19.87 -3.57 -6.35
N ALA A 146 -20.79 -3.20 -5.44
CA ALA A 146 -21.16 -3.98 -4.25
C ALA A 146 -21.82 -5.33 -4.56
N SER A 147 -22.25 -5.54 -5.80
CA SER A 147 -22.76 -6.82 -6.33
C SER A 147 -21.68 -7.92 -6.43
N CYS A 148 -20.41 -7.53 -6.62
CA CYS A 148 -19.30 -8.45 -6.84
C CYS A 148 -18.13 -8.24 -5.87
N HIS A 149 -17.90 -7.00 -5.43
CA HIS A 149 -16.81 -6.63 -4.54
C HIS A 149 -17.27 -6.43 -3.10
N SER A 150 -16.57 -7.02 -2.14
CA SER A 150 -16.71 -6.67 -0.73
C SER A 150 -15.94 -5.39 -0.39
N MET A 151 -16.36 -4.73 0.69
CA MET A 151 -15.60 -3.68 1.36
C MET A 151 -15.70 -3.91 2.87
N SER A 152 -15.10 -5.00 3.30
CA SER A 152 -15.33 -5.62 4.61
C SER A 152 -14.77 -4.84 5.80
N LEU A 153 -13.93 -3.81 5.59
CA LEU A 153 -13.35 -3.02 6.68
C LEU A 153 -14.11 -1.74 7.03
N ILE A 154 -15.07 -1.33 6.19
CA ILE A 154 -15.87 -0.10 6.40
C ILE A 154 -17.20 -0.45 7.08
N SER A 155 -17.57 0.34 8.09
CA SER A 155 -18.88 0.32 8.73
C SER A 155 -19.71 1.53 8.31
N TYR A 156 -21.04 1.39 8.35
CA TYR A 156 -21.96 2.50 8.06
C TYR A 156 -21.63 3.76 8.89
N ARG A 157 -21.33 3.60 10.18
CA ARG A 157 -20.90 4.70 11.09
C ARG A 157 -19.69 5.50 10.59
N ASP A 158 -18.84 4.96 9.71
CA ASP A 158 -17.68 5.67 9.18
C ASP A 158 -18.09 6.71 8.11
N LEU A 159 -19.26 6.55 7.48
CA LEU A 159 -19.82 7.52 6.52
C LEU A 159 -20.39 8.79 7.19
N VAL A 160 -20.77 8.69 8.47
CA VAL A 160 -21.48 9.74 9.21
C VAL A 160 -20.57 10.95 9.43
N GLY A 161 -20.99 12.12 8.95
CA GLY A 161 -20.20 13.34 9.02
C GLY A 161 -19.05 13.40 7.99
N VAL A 162 -18.90 12.38 7.14
CA VAL A 162 -18.02 12.39 5.97
C VAL A 162 -18.83 12.67 4.71
N ALA A 163 -19.79 11.82 4.38
CA ALA A 163 -20.56 11.90 3.13
C ALA A 163 -22.08 11.99 3.36
N TYR A 164 -22.55 11.52 4.52
CA TYR A 164 -23.97 11.41 4.86
C TYR A 164 -24.23 11.89 6.30
N THR A 165 -25.47 12.28 6.61
CA THR A 165 -25.90 12.53 7.99
C THR A 165 -26.12 11.20 8.75
N GLU A 166 -26.32 11.26 10.07
CA GLU A 166 -26.62 10.06 10.85
C GLU A 166 -27.95 9.43 10.40
N GLU A 167 -28.94 10.26 10.10
CA GLU A 167 -30.30 9.85 9.68
C GLU A 167 -30.28 9.17 8.30
N GLU A 168 -29.61 9.77 7.32
CA GLU A 168 -29.42 9.18 5.98
C GLU A 168 -28.72 7.83 6.07
N THR A 169 -27.61 7.78 6.83
CA THR A 169 -26.81 6.57 7.00
C THR A 169 -27.59 5.48 7.75
N LYS A 170 -28.43 5.86 8.73
CA LYS A 170 -29.28 4.93 9.49
C LYS A 170 -30.41 4.37 8.62
N ALA A 171 -31.01 5.19 7.74
CA ALA A 171 -31.99 4.72 6.76
C ALA A 171 -31.35 3.69 5.81
N MET A 172 -30.22 4.04 5.20
CA MET A 172 -29.45 3.18 4.29
C MET A 172 -28.97 1.87 4.96
N ALA A 173 -28.57 1.92 6.24
CA ALA A 173 -28.23 0.71 7.00
C ALA A 173 -29.47 -0.16 7.30
N ALA A 174 -30.65 0.42 7.46
CA ALA A 174 -31.88 -0.32 7.72
C ALA A 174 -32.47 -1.00 6.47
N GLU A 175 -32.02 -0.62 5.26
CA GLU A 175 -32.39 -1.28 3.98
C GLU A 175 -31.79 -2.68 3.84
N ILE A 176 -30.69 -2.98 4.54
CA ILE A 176 -30.04 -4.29 4.49
C ILE A 176 -30.50 -5.20 5.65
N GLU A 177 -30.67 -6.49 5.36
CA GLU A 177 -30.85 -7.51 6.39
C GLU A 177 -29.48 -8.05 6.84
N VAL A 178 -29.30 -8.11 8.16
CA VAL A 178 -28.08 -8.63 8.80
C VAL A 178 -28.47 -9.78 9.73
N VAL A 179 -27.79 -10.92 9.57
CA VAL A 179 -27.94 -12.07 10.48
C VAL A 179 -27.25 -11.75 11.82
N ASP A 180 -27.97 -11.95 12.92
CA ASP A 180 -27.52 -11.71 14.30
C ASP A 180 -27.99 -12.88 15.20
N GLY A 181 -27.54 -12.92 16.46
CA GLY A 181 -27.92 -13.95 17.43
C GLY A 181 -26.72 -14.75 18.01
N PRO A 182 -26.99 -15.86 18.72
CA PRO A 182 -28.30 -16.52 18.88
C PRO A 182 -29.32 -15.74 19.72
N ASN A 183 -30.61 -16.06 19.56
CA ASN A 183 -31.68 -15.67 20.47
C ASN A 183 -31.75 -16.58 21.72
N ASP A 184 -32.77 -16.41 22.56
CA ASP A 184 -33.04 -17.22 23.75
C ASP A 184 -33.46 -18.67 23.46
N GLU A 185 -33.93 -18.95 22.24
CA GLU A 185 -34.20 -20.30 21.74
C GLU A 185 -32.95 -20.97 21.11
N GLY A 186 -31.84 -20.23 20.97
CA GLY A 186 -30.57 -20.71 20.39
C GLY A 186 -30.49 -20.60 18.87
N GLU A 187 -31.45 -19.93 18.22
CA GLU A 187 -31.52 -19.74 16.77
C GLU A 187 -30.90 -18.40 16.33
N MET A 188 -30.36 -18.37 15.11
CA MET A 188 -29.89 -17.14 14.46
C MET A 188 -31.08 -16.45 13.76
N PHE A 189 -31.20 -15.13 13.89
CA PHE A 189 -32.30 -14.35 13.32
C PHE A 189 -31.79 -13.24 12.40
N THR A 190 -32.62 -12.75 11.49
CA THR A 190 -32.33 -11.55 10.69
C THR A 190 -32.92 -10.31 11.35
N ARG A 191 -32.20 -9.18 11.23
CA ARG A 191 -32.69 -7.86 11.62
C ARG A 191 -32.29 -6.81 10.58
N PRO A 192 -32.95 -5.64 10.54
CA PRO A 192 -32.42 -4.49 9.82
C PRO A 192 -31.01 -4.14 10.33
N GLY A 193 -30.16 -3.69 9.42
CA GLY A 193 -28.82 -3.21 9.73
C GLY A 193 -28.84 -1.97 10.62
N LYS A 194 -27.72 -1.74 11.31
CA LYS A 194 -27.49 -0.60 12.20
C LYS A 194 -26.14 0.05 11.87
N LEU A 195 -25.94 1.29 12.32
CA LEU A 195 -24.72 2.06 12.01
C LEU A 195 -23.41 1.34 12.37
N SER A 196 -23.39 0.47 13.38
CA SER A 196 -22.17 -0.29 13.74
C SER A 196 -21.90 -1.52 12.88
N ASP A 197 -22.84 -1.94 12.03
CA ASP A 197 -22.62 -3.03 11.09
C ASP A 197 -21.64 -2.61 9.97
N ARG A 198 -21.00 -3.60 9.36
CA ARG A 198 -20.13 -3.46 8.19
C ARG A 198 -20.96 -3.52 6.91
N PHE A 199 -20.40 -3.05 5.79
CA PHE A 199 -21.03 -3.27 4.50
C PHE A 199 -21.20 -4.78 4.22
N PRO A 200 -22.32 -5.18 3.60
CA PRO A 200 -22.62 -6.58 3.34
C PRO A 200 -21.60 -7.19 2.36
N GLN A 201 -21.36 -8.50 2.50
CA GLN A 201 -20.51 -9.24 1.57
C GLN A 201 -21.38 -9.83 0.45
N PRO A 202 -21.03 -9.66 -0.84
CA PRO A 202 -21.82 -10.20 -1.96
C PRO A 202 -21.81 -11.73 -2.02
N TYR A 203 -20.82 -12.38 -1.40
CA TYR A 203 -20.64 -13.83 -1.38
C TYR A 203 -20.31 -14.30 0.03
N ALA A 204 -20.81 -15.49 0.39
CA ALA A 204 -20.58 -16.08 1.72
C ALA A 204 -19.12 -16.55 1.95
N ASN A 205 -18.35 -16.78 0.89
CA ASN A 205 -16.94 -17.18 0.93
C ASN A 205 -16.26 -16.99 -0.43
N GLU A 206 -14.93 -17.13 -0.46
CA GLU A 206 -14.09 -17.00 -1.65
C GLU A 206 -14.47 -18.01 -2.75
N GLN A 207 -14.83 -19.24 -2.38
CA GLN A 207 -15.17 -20.30 -3.34
C GLN A 207 -16.48 -19.99 -4.09
N ALA A 208 -17.48 -19.46 -3.39
CA ALA A 208 -18.72 -18.96 -3.99
C ALA A 208 -18.45 -17.77 -4.92
N ALA A 209 -17.61 -16.82 -4.49
CA ALA A 209 -17.19 -15.69 -5.32
C ALA A 209 -16.48 -16.13 -6.61
N ARG A 210 -15.56 -17.09 -6.52
CA ARG A 210 -14.87 -17.69 -7.67
C ARG A 210 -15.82 -18.44 -8.58
N TYR A 211 -16.74 -19.23 -8.04
CA TYR A 211 -17.73 -19.94 -8.84
C TYR A 211 -18.62 -18.98 -9.64
N ALA A 212 -19.09 -17.89 -9.02
CA ALA A 212 -19.90 -16.87 -9.69
C ALA A 212 -19.13 -16.09 -10.79
N ASN A 213 -17.81 -15.93 -10.66
CA ASN A 213 -16.97 -15.10 -11.53
C ASN A 213 -15.96 -15.93 -12.36
N GLY A 214 -16.35 -17.12 -12.83
CA GLY A 214 -15.55 -17.90 -13.78
C GLY A 214 -14.17 -18.36 -13.28
N GLY A 215 -14.01 -18.51 -11.96
CA GLY A 215 -12.76 -18.86 -11.27
C GLY A 215 -11.97 -17.67 -10.72
N ALA A 216 -12.25 -16.45 -11.19
CA ALA A 216 -11.63 -15.23 -10.68
C ALA A 216 -12.24 -14.81 -9.33
N TYR A 217 -11.42 -14.27 -8.42
CA TYR A 217 -11.91 -13.73 -7.16
C TYR A 217 -11.90 -12.20 -7.20
N PRO A 218 -13.06 -11.51 -7.11
CA PRO A 218 -13.11 -10.07 -6.96
C PRO A 218 -12.42 -9.67 -5.63
N PRO A 219 -11.34 -8.86 -5.67
CA PRO A 219 -10.65 -8.45 -4.45
C PRO A 219 -11.52 -7.51 -3.61
N ASP A 220 -11.36 -7.58 -2.28
CA ASP A 220 -11.94 -6.61 -1.36
C ASP A 220 -11.39 -5.20 -1.65
N LEU A 221 -12.29 -4.22 -1.70
CA LEU A 221 -11.97 -2.85 -2.13
C LEU A 221 -11.57 -1.91 -0.99
N SER A 222 -11.67 -2.30 0.28
CA SER A 222 -11.38 -1.40 1.42
C SER A 222 -9.97 -0.79 1.38
N LEU A 223 -8.97 -1.52 0.85
CA LEU A 223 -7.58 -1.05 0.78
C LEU A 223 -7.02 -1.02 -0.65
N ILE A 224 -7.86 -1.13 -1.69
CA ILE A 224 -7.38 -1.37 -3.08
C ILE A 224 -6.46 -0.27 -3.60
N THR A 225 -6.69 0.98 -3.20
CA THR A 225 -5.89 2.16 -3.56
C THR A 225 -4.53 2.22 -2.86
N LYS A 226 -4.30 1.39 -1.83
CA LYS A 226 -3.00 1.19 -1.16
C LYS A 226 -2.36 -0.16 -1.50
N ALA A 227 -3.17 -1.16 -1.85
CA ALA A 227 -2.75 -2.51 -2.22
C ALA A 227 -2.33 -2.65 -3.70
N ARG A 228 -2.29 -1.55 -4.47
CA ARG A 228 -1.82 -1.51 -5.86
C ARG A 228 -0.83 -0.36 -6.05
N HIS A 229 0.21 -0.61 -6.87
CA HIS A 229 1.17 0.41 -7.26
C HIS A 229 0.45 1.57 -7.98
N ASN A 230 0.90 2.80 -7.73
CA ASN A 230 0.27 4.04 -8.21
C ASN A 230 -1.21 4.24 -7.76
N GLY A 231 -1.77 3.34 -6.95
CA GLY A 231 -3.00 3.49 -6.18
C GLY A 231 -4.20 4.02 -6.99
N GLN A 232 -4.61 5.24 -6.67
CA GLN A 232 -5.76 5.92 -7.28
C GLN A 232 -5.62 6.10 -8.80
N ASN A 233 -4.41 6.43 -9.27
CA ASN A 233 -4.14 6.58 -10.71
C ASN A 233 -4.35 5.24 -11.42
N TYR A 234 -3.86 4.14 -10.84
CA TYR A 234 -4.05 2.80 -11.37
C TYR A 234 -5.53 2.41 -11.41
N VAL A 235 -6.30 2.61 -10.33
CA VAL A 235 -7.73 2.25 -10.30
C VAL A 235 -8.53 3.06 -11.32
N PHE A 236 -8.26 4.37 -11.45
CA PHE A 236 -8.94 5.22 -12.43
C PHE A 236 -8.61 4.81 -13.88
N ALA A 237 -7.32 4.59 -14.18
CA ALA A 237 -6.87 4.15 -15.48
C ALA A 237 -7.40 2.76 -15.83
N LEU A 238 -7.46 1.83 -14.86
CA LEU A 238 -8.06 0.51 -15.04
C LEU A 238 -9.55 0.61 -15.39
N LEU A 239 -10.33 1.40 -14.64
CA LEU A 239 -11.78 1.52 -14.85
C LEU A 239 -12.14 2.20 -16.19
N THR A 240 -11.37 3.22 -16.59
CA THR A 240 -11.60 4.00 -17.83
C THR A 240 -10.79 3.50 -19.05
N GLY A 241 -9.94 2.49 -18.85
CA GLY A 241 -8.93 2.06 -19.81
C GLY A 241 -9.32 0.90 -20.72
N TYR A 242 -10.53 0.34 -20.56
CA TYR A 242 -11.03 -0.76 -21.40
C TYR A 242 -11.07 -0.36 -22.88
N ARG A 243 -10.41 -1.16 -23.72
CA ARG A 243 -10.24 -0.94 -25.16
C ARG A 243 -10.24 -2.27 -25.91
N ASP A 244 -10.41 -2.23 -27.22
CA ASP A 244 -10.22 -3.40 -28.07
C ASP A 244 -8.75 -3.88 -28.03
N PRO A 245 -8.49 -5.19 -28.10
CA PRO A 245 -7.13 -5.73 -28.11
C PRO A 245 -6.38 -5.28 -29.38
N PRO A 246 -5.07 -4.96 -29.28
CA PRO A 246 -4.27 -4.62 -30.44
C PRO A 246 -4.10 -5.82 -31.38
N ALA A 247 -3.86 -5.54 -32.66
CA ALA A 247 -3.73 -6.57 -33.69
C ALA A 247 -2.67 -7.63 -33.32
N GLY A 248 -3.10 -8.90 -33.30
CA GLY A 248 -2.26 -10.05 -32.93
C GLY A 248 -2.45 -10.56 -31.50
N VAL A 249 -3.15 -9.82 -30.62
CA VAL A 249 -3.47 -10.28 -29.25
C VAL A 249 -4.84 -10.96 -29.23
N SER A 250 -4.85 -12.28 -29.01
CA SER A 250 -6.09 -13.04 -28.77
C SER A 250 -6.30 -13.27 -27.27
N ILE A 251 -7.28 -12.60 -26.69
CA ILE A 251 -7.76 -12.87 -25.32
C ILE A 251 -8.55 -14.19 -25.27
N ARG A 252 -8.49 -14.89 -24.13
CA ARG A 252 -9.28 -16.11 -23.89
C ARG A 252 -10.75 -15.74 -23.66
N GLU A 253 -11.65 -16.66 -23.97
CA GLU A 253 -13.08 -16.50 -23.72
C GLU A 253 -13.35 -16.23 -22.22
N GLY A 254 -14.25 -15.29 -21.93
CA GLY A 254 -14.54 -14.84 -20.56
C GLY A 254 -13.56 -13.84 -19.94
N LEU A 255 -12.49 -13.44 -20.66
CA LEU A 255 -11.63 -12.32 -20.27
C LEU A 255 -11.82 -11.12 -21.21
N HIS A 256 -11.45 -9.94 -20.72
CA HIS A 256 -11.55 -8.66 -21.41
C HIS A 256 -10.16 -8.00 -21.48
N TYR A 257 -9.88 -7.28 -22.57
CA TYR A 257 -8.60 -6.59 -22.72
C TYR A 257 -8.57 -5.27 -21.94
N ASN A 258 -7.51 -5.05 -21.17
CA ASN A 258 -7.24 -3.80 -20.50
C ASN A 258 -5.72 -3.55 -20.42
N PRO A 259 -5.18 -2.51 -21.07
CA PRO A 259 -3.74 -2.29 -21.16
C PRO A 259 -3.07 -1.95 -19.82
N TYR A 260 -3.82 -1.45 -18.82
CA TYR A 260 -3.29 -1.12 -17.50
C TYR A 260 -3.25 -2.33 -16.56
N PHE A 261 -3.93 -3.43 -16.89
CA PHE A 261 -3.91 -4.64 -16.07
C PHE A 261 -2.64 -5.46 -16.38
N PRO A 262 -1.88 -5.92 -15.37
CA PRO A 262 -0.75 -6.82 -15.59
C PRO A 262 -1.17 -8.09 -16.33
N GLY A 263 -0.50 -8.41 -17.45
CA GLY A 263 -0.86 -9.49 -18.37
C GLY A 263 -1.93 -9.11 -19.41
N GLY A 264 -2.43 -7.88 -19.42
CA GLY A 264 -3.33 -7.31 -20.42
C GLY A 264 -4.78 -7.86 -20.48
N ALA A 265 -5.07 -8.96 -19.78
CA ALA A 265 -6.37 -9.63 -19.80
C ALA A 265 -6.97 -9.75 -18.39
N ILE A 266 -8.13 -9.12 -18.17
CA ILE A 266 -8.83 -9.07 -16.87
C ILE A 266 -10.19 -9.80 -16.96
N ALA A 267 -10.58 -10.50 -15.90
CA ALA A 267 -11.86 -11.23 -15.85
C ALA A 267 -13.09 -10.33 -15.60
N MET A 268 -12.86 -9.05 -15.27
CA MET A 268 -13.91 -8.06 -15.04
C MET A 268 -14.31 -7.42 -16.39
N PRO A 269 -15.61 -7.35 -16.73
CA PRO A 269 -16.07 -6.56 -17.88
C PRO A 269 -16.00 -5.06 -17.59
N LYS A 270 -16.23 -4.22 -18.61
CA LYS A 270 -16.38 -2.78 -18.44
C LYS A 270 -17.68 -2.47 -17.68
N MET A 271 -17.55 -2.21 -16.38
CA MET A 271 -18.69 -1.93 -15.49
C MET A 271 -19.17 -0.47 -15.53
N LEU A 272 -18.29 0.49 -15.86
CA LEU A 272 -18.66 1.89 -15.98
C LEU A 272 -18.99 2.24 -17.43
N MET A 273 -20.24 2.63 -17.66
CA MET A 273 -20.78 3.03 -18.96
C MET A 273 -21.49 4.38 -18.80
N ASP A 274 -21.42 5.27 -19.78
CA ASP A 274 -22.09 6.58 -19.70
C ASP A 274 -23.59 6.42 -19.38
N GLY A 275 -24.05 7.07 -18.30
CA GLY A 275 -25.44 7.01 -17.84
C GLY A 275 -25.81 5.78 -17.01
N ALA A 276 -24.85 4.98 -16.52
CA ALA A 276 -25.14 3.78 -15.71
C ALA A 276 -25.73 4.07 -14.30
N VAL A 277 -25.59 5.31 -13.80
CA VAL A 277 -26.06 5.77 -12.49
C VAL A 277 -26.71 7.14 -12.66
N GLU A 278 -27.79 7.44 -11.95
CA GLU A 278 -28.34 8.79 -11.83
C GLU A 278 -27.90 9.41 -10.50
N TYR A 279 -27.09 10.48 -10.55
CA TYR A 279 -26.61 11.15 -9.35
C TYR A 279 -27.68 12.00 -8.68
N GLU A 280 -27.78 11.90 -7.35
CA GLU A 280 -28.74 12.66 -6.53
C GLU A 280 -28.58 14.19 -6.63
N ASP A 281 -27.38 14.67 -6.98
CA ASP A 281 -27.05 16.10 -7.13
C ASP A 281 -27.23 16.64 -8.55
N GLY A 282 -27.66 15.79 -9.50
CA GLY A 282 -27.83 16.15 -10.90
C GLY A 282 -26.53 16.26 -11.72
N THR A 283 -25.38 15.80 -11.18
CA THR A 283 -24.14 15.66 -11.97
C THR A 283 -24.37 14.77 -13.20
N PRO A 284 -23.83 15.12 -14.40
CA PRO A 284 -23.80 14.19 -15.53
C PRO A 284 -22.92 12.96 -15.26
N ALA A 285 -23.55 11.78 -15.18
CA ALA A 285 -22.88 10.50 -14.89
C ALA A 285 -22.14 9.91 -16.11
N THR A 286 -21.07 10.59 -16.53
CA THR A 286 -20.13 10.04 -17.52
C THR A 286 -19.20 9.00 -16.89
N GLU A 287 -18.66 8.09 -17.69
CA GLU A 287 -17.67 7.08 -17.30
C GLU A 287 -16.49 7.70 -16.54
N ALA A 288 -15.95 8.81 -17.05
CA ALA A 288 -14.84 9.52 -16.41
C ALA A 288 -15.25 10.18 -15.08
N GLN A 289 -16.48 10.68 -14.96
CA GLN A 289 -16.98 11.27 -13.72
C GLN A 289 -17.23 10.19 -12.65
N MET A 290 -17.88 9.08 -13.01
CA MET A 290 -18.05 7.93 -12.12
C MET A 290 -16.72 7.31 -11.71
N GLY A 291 -15.78 7.18 -12.64
CA GLY A 291 -14.41 6.71 -12.37
C GLY A 291 -13.69 7.63 -11.38
N LYS A 292 -13.82 8.95 -11.52
CA LYS A 292 -13.26 9.92 -10.58
C LYS A 292 -13.88 9.76 -9.19
N ASP A 293 -15.21 9.76 -9.11
CA ASP A 293 -15.92 9.77 -7.83
C ASP A 293 -15.73 8.45 -7.07
N VAL A 294 -15.84 7.30 -7.73
CA VAL A 294 -15.57 6.01 -7.08
C VAL A 294 -14.13 5.89 -6.59
N VAL A 295 -13.15 6.46 -7.30
CA VAL A 295 -11.74 6.49 -6.86
C VAL A 295 -11.53 7.46 -5.69
N SER A 296 -12.21 8.60 -5.63
CA SER A 296 -12.25 9.47 -4.44
C SER A 296 -12.76 8.69 -3.23
N PHE A 297 -13.90 8.00 -3.37
CA PHE A 297 -14.46 7.16 -2.30
C PHE A 297 -13.52 6.01 -1.88
N LEU A 298 -12.95 5.27 -2.83
CA LEU A 298 -11.98 4.19 -2.55
C LEU A 298 -10.64 4.69 -1.99
N SER A 299 -10.30 5.97 -2.18
CA SER A 299 -9.16 6.58 -1.51
C SER A 299 -9.46 6.92 -0.05
N TRP A 300 -10.63 7.49 0.22
CA TRP A 300 -11.12 7.75 1.56
C TRP A 300 -11.28 6.45 2.36
N ALA A 301 -11.85 5.39 1.78
CA ALA A 301 -12.00 4.09 2.44
C ALA A 301 -10.66 3.48 2.89
N ALA A 302 -9.57 3.76 2.16
CA ALA A 302 -8.23 3.24 2.47
C ALA A 302 -7.38 4.17 3.36
N GLU A 303 -7.67 5.48 3.38
CA GLU A 303 -7.07 6.50 4.26
C GLU A 303 -8.13 7.49 4.77
N PRO A 304 -9.01 7.08 5.72
CA PRO A 304 -9.99 7.99 6.31
C PRO A 304 -9.30 9.05 7.19
N GLU A 305 -8.09 8.79 7.67
CA GLU A 305 -7.30 9.69 8.52
C GLU A 305 -6.55 10.79 7.74
N MET A 306 -6.62 10.79 6.40
CA MET A 306 -5.78 11.62 5.51
C MET A 306 -5.80 13.11 5.87
N GLU A 307 -6.96 13.66 6.23
CA GLU A 307 -7.12 15.08 6.53
C GLU A 307 -6.54 15.47 7.88
N GLU A 308 -6.85 14.71 8.93
CA GLU A 308 -6.24 14.89 10.25
C GLU A 308 -4.72 14.69 10.17
N ARG A 309 -4.27 13.66 9.44
CA ARG A 309 -2.85 13.35 9.20
C ARG A 309 -2.13 14.53 8.54
N LYS A 310 -2.69 15.15 7.50
CA LYS A 310 -2.11 16.34 6.85
C LYS A 310 -2.13 17.56 7.79
N LEU A 311 -3.25 17.83 8.43
CA LEU A 311 -3.40 18.96 9.36
C LEU A 311 -2.41 18.88 10.52
N MET A 312 -2.25 17.69 11.11
CA MET A 312 -1.28 17.42 12.17
C MET A 312 0.16 17.47 11.64
N GLY A 313 0.42 16.93 10.44
CA GLY A 313 1.72 17.02 9.78
C GLY A 313 2.19 18.47 9.62
N VAL A 314 1.33 19.36 9.12
CA VAL A 314 1.65 20.80 8.95
C VAL A 314 1.90 21.49 10.30
N LYS A 315 1.06 21.24 11.31
CA LYS A 315 1.27 21.76 12.67
C LYS A 315 2.62 21.30 13.25
N TRP A 316 2.97 20.03 13.13
CA TRP A 316 4.22 19.48 13.65
C TRP A 316 5.44 19.95 12.87
N ILE A 317 5.40 20.02 11.54
CA ILE A 317 6.50 20.56 10.71
C ILE A 317 6.78 22.02 11.12
N PHE A 318 5.75 22.84 11.31
CA PHE A 318 5.91 24.22 11.78
C PHE A 318 6.56 24.29 13.17
N LEU A 319 6.02 23.56 14.16
CA LEU A 319 6.54 23.56 15.53
C LEU A 319 7.97 23.00 15.62
N LEU A 320 8.28 21.91 14.90
CA LEU A 320 9.61 21.33 14.86
C LEU A 320 10.61 22.23 14.14
N SER A 321 10.19 23.00 13.13
CA SER A 321 11.05 24.00 12.49
C SER A 321 11.44 25.12 13.46
N LEU A 322 10.50 25.63 14.26
CA LEU A 322 10.79 26.61 15.32
C LEU A 322 11.70 26.02 16.41
N ALA A 323 11.43 24.80 16.85
CA ALA A 323 12.25 24.09 17.83
C ALA A 323 13.69 23.85 17.31
N LEU A 324 13.84 23.50 16.02
CA LEU A 324 15.13 23.31 15.37
C LEU A 324 15.93 24.62 15.28
N LEU A 325 15.28 25.74 14.92
CA LEU A 325 15.91 27.06 14.92
C LEU A 325 16.39 27.45 16.33
N GLN A 326 15.55 27.26 17.35
CA GLN A 326 15.92 27.53 18.74
C GLN A 326 17.06 26.62 19.23
N ALA A 327 17.03 25.33 18.91
CA ALA A 327 18.08 24.38 19.26
C ALA A 327 19.40 24.69 18.55
N ALA A 328 19.36 25.08 17.26
CA ALA A 328 20.52 25.51 16.51
C ALA A 328 21.13 26.79 17.10
N TYR A 329 20.31 27.79 17.43
CA TYR A 329 20.74 29.02 18.10
C TYR A 329 21.37 28.72 19.47
N TYR A 330 20.71 27.93 20.32
CA TYR A 330 21.22 27.54 21.63
C TYR A 330 22.54 26.76 21.54
N ARG A 331 22.66 25.82 20.60
CA ARG A 331 23.91 25.09 20.33
C ARG A 331 25.02 26.05 19.91
N ARG A 332 24.76 26.99 18.99
CA ARG A 332 25.75 27.99 18.54
C ARG A 332 26.16 28.92 19.67
N MET A 333 25.24 29.34 20.53
CA MET A 333 25.52 30.14 21.73
C MET A 333 26.43 29.37 22.70
N LYS A 334 26.09 28.13 23.07
CA LYS A 334 26.90 27.31 23.99
C LYS A 334 28.29 26.96 23.44
N TRP A 335 28.39 26.68 22.15
CA TRP A 335 29.67 26.37 21.50
C TRP A 335 30.50 27.62 21.13
N SER A 336 29.97 28.84 21.30
CA SER A 336 30.68 30.07 20.94
C SER A 336 32.03 30.18 21.64
N ILE A 337 32.09 29.92 22.95
CA ILE A 337 33.30 29.96 23.79
C ILE A 337 34.40 29.05 23.24
N PHE A 338 34.06 27.80 22.87
CA PHE A 338 35.03 26.86 22.32
C PHE A 338 35.44 27.18 20.88
N LYS A 339 34.59 27.87 20.11
CA LYS A 339 34.85 28.25 18.72
C LYS A 339 35.55 29.60 18.56
N SER A 340 35.50 30.48 19.56
CA SER A 340 36.21 31.78 19.57
C SER A 340 37.55 31.74 20.32
N ARG A 341 37.88 30.63 21.01
CA ARG A 341 39.17 30.48 21.71
C ARG A 341 40.35 30.58 20.73
N LYS A 342 41.36 31.36 21.10
CA LYS A 342 42.68 31.33 20.47
C LYS A 342 43.57 30.42 21.31
N LEU A 343 44.28 29.50 20.65
CA LEU A 343 45.23 28.60 21.30
C LEU A 343 46.63 29.00 20.86
N VAL A 344 47.52 29.24 21.81
CA VAL A 344 48.97 29.23 21.56
C VAL A 344 49.39 27.78 21.72
N LEU A 345 49.90 27.17 20.66
CA LEU A 345 50.49 25.84 20.71
C LEU A 345 51.99 26.03 20.84
N ASP A 346 52.57 25.47 21.90
CA ASP A 346 54.01 25.56 22.19
C ASP A 346 54.77 24.51 21.38
N VAL A 347 54.59 24.58 20.06
CA VAL A 347 55.27 23.79 19.05
C VAL A 347 55.59 24.69 17.86
N VAL A 348 56.87 24.80 17.55
CA VAL A 348 57.40 25.39 16.32
C VAL A 348 57.87 24.25 15.43
N ASN A 349 57.60 24.39 14.13
CA ASN A 349 57.79 23.35 13.11
C ASN A 349 59.27 23.11 12.77
#